data_AF-A0A941WIH5-F1
#
_entry.id   AF-A0A941WIH5-F1
#
_cell.length_a   1.000
_cell.length_b   1.000
_cell.length_c   1.000
_cell.angle_alpha   90.00
_cell.angle_beta   90.00
_cell.angle_gamma   90.00
#
_symmetry.space_group_name_H-M   'P 1'
#
loop_
_entity.id
_entity.type
_entity.pdbx_description
1 polymer ?
#
loop_
_entity_poly.entity_id
_entity_poly.type
_entity_poly.pdbx_seq_one_letter_code
_entity_poly.pdbx_strand_id
1 'polypeptide(L)'
;MNAYSFRPCGGDFPFAAGTRIPAAAAARRIDKPAKTAKGDEQPVTLTPTVEYESLRDDKSTFYYYKKTLLISLILSFLILAPFVIVEWIKTGSPVFLYYGDYNVQQIPFYEHCVRMVHEGNFGWDWLTDLGSNFIGSYSYYLLGSPFFWLMCLFPASWAPYLMAPIYMLKFATAAVIAYAYLKRFVKNKDYAVIGALLYAFSGFQIYNIFFNQFHEVVAFFPLLLIGMEELVQNNRRGQFALAVAINCMMNYFMFAGQVAFCIMYFMFR
;
A
#
# COMPACT_ATOMS: atom_id res chain seq x y z
N MET A 1 -18.38 59.94 41.23
CA MET A 1 -18.10 61.01 40.24
C MET A 1 -18.33 60.43 38.86
N ASN A 2 -19.10 61.14 38.05
CA ASN A 2 -19.62 60.75 36.74
C ASN A 2 -18.56 60.86 35.62
N ALA A 3 -18.88 60.15 34.54
CA ALA A 3 -18.31 60.12 33.18
C ALA A 3 -17.76 61.44 32.61
N TYR A 4 -16.75 61.36 31.72
CA TYR A 4 -16.64 62.20 30.50
C TYR A 4 -15.76 61.54 29.41
N SER A 5 -16.15 61.83 28.18
CA SER A 5 -15.67 61.42 26.85
C SER A 5 -14.56 62.31 26.25
N PHE A 6 -14.21 62.05 24.96
CA PHE A 6 -13.54 62.87 23.91
C PHE A 6 -12.15 62.33 23.47
N ARG A 7 -11.94 61.73 22.27
CA ARG A 7 -11.92 62.20 20.84
C ARG A 7 -10.67 63.04 20.41
N PRO A 8 -10.30 63.04 19.11
CA PRO A 8 -8.92 62.87 18.59
C PRO A 8 -8.19 64.17 18.22
N CYS A 9 -6.86 64.09 18.04
CA CYS A 9 -6.06 65.12 17.37
C CYS A 9 -5.53 64.61 16.03
N GLY A 10 -5.81 65.35 14.95
CA GLY A 10 -5.22 65.20 13.63
C GLY A 10 -4.19 66.30 13.31
N GLY A 11 -3.54 66.12 12.16
CA GLY A 11 -2.65 67.07 11.47
C GLY A 11 -1.19 66.97 11.92
N ASP A 12 -0.14 67.01 11.08
CA ASP A 12 0.06 67.15 9.64
C ASP A 12 1.52 66.75 9.38
N PHE A 13 1.87 66.02 8.31
CA PHE A 13 3.25 66.02 7.78
C PHE A 13 3.27 65.90 6.25
N PRO A 14 4.18 66.62 5.54
CA PRO A 14 4.02 66.92 4.11
C PRO A 14 4.89 66.07 3.15
N PHE A 15 4.59 66.29 1.87
CA PHE A 15 5.14 65.86 0.57
C PHE A 15 6.66 65.57 0.37
N ALA A 16 6.90 64.61 -0.56
CA ALA A 16 7.82 64.59 -1.71
C ALA A 16 9.18 63.80 -1.72
N ALA A 17 9.26 62.91 -2.73
CA ALA A 17 10.34 62.70 -3.72
C ALA A 17 11.73 62.08 -3.36
N GLY A 18 12.00 60.90 -3.96
CA GLY A 18 13.06 60.74 -4.98
C GLY A 18 14.47 60.19 -4.63
N THR A 19 14.91 59.20 -5.44
CA THR A 19 16.30 58.87 -5.88
C THR A 19 17.25 58.08 -4.93
N ARG A 20 18.18 57.16 -5.31
CA ARG A 20 18.68 56.51 -6.57
C ARG A 20 19.75 55.41 -6.20
N ILE A 21 19.74 54.23 -6.89
CA ILE A 21 20.79 53.54 -7.72
C ILE A 21 22.19 53.22 -7.06
N PRO A 22 22.89 52.05 -7.30
CA PRO A 22 23.28 51.59 -8.64
C PRO A 22 23.38 50.09 -9.01
N ALA A 23 23.18 49.86 -10.32
CA ALA A 23 23.64 48.73 -11.10
C ALA A 23 24.79 49.17 -12.02
N ALA A 24 25.78 48.31 -12.21
CA ALA A 24 26.82 48.35 -13.24
C ALA A 24 27.18 46.90 -13.60
N ALA A 25 27.63 46.49 -14.78
CA ALA A 25 27.60 46.97 -16.15
C ALA A 25 28.36 45.89 -16.93
N ALA A 26 27.86 45.40 -18.06
CA ALA A 26 28.70 44.79 -19.09
C ALA A 26 27.96 44.85 -20.44
N ALA A 27 28.34 45.85 -21.24
CA ALA A 27 27.86 46.04 -22.60
C ALA A 27 28.69 45.20 -23.60
N ARG A 28 28.04 44.73 -24.67
CA ARG A 28 28.72 44.50 -25.96
C ARG A 28 27.84 44.96 -27.13
N ARG A 29 28.53 45.55 -28.12
CA ARG A 29 28.08 46.40 -29.23
C ARG A 29 27.04 45.75 -30.15
N ILE A 30 26.14 46.59 -30.67
CA ILE A 30 25.28 46.31 -31.83
C ILE A 30 25.74 47.25 -32.96
N ASP A 31 26.25 46.68 -34.05
CA ASP A 31 26.38 47.37 -35.34
C ASP A 31 24.99 47.49 -36.00
N LYS A 32 24.69 48.63 -36.60
CA LYS A 32 23.40 48.92 -37.27
C LYS A 32 23.21 48.03 -38.51
N PRO A 33 22.02 47.46 -38.77
CA PRO A 33 21.72 46.91 -40.08
C PRO A 33 21.19 47.98 -41.04
N ALA A 34 21.67 47.93 -42.27
CA ALA A 34 21.11 48.64 -43.42
C ALA A 34 19.75 48.03 -43.81
N LYS A 35 18.89 48.86 -44.40
CA LYS A 35 17.55 48.50 -44.88
C LYS A 35 17.58 47.53 -46.07
N THR A 36 16.41 46.92 -46.27
CA THR A 36 15.82 46.29 -47.47
C THR A 36 16.19 44.83 -47.80
N ALA A 37 15.22 43.93 -47.63
CA ALA A 37 14.51 43.25 -48.73
C ALA A 37 13.30 42.46 -48.18
N LYS A 38 12.19 42.50 -48.92
CA LYS A 38 10.98 41.68 -48.72
C LYS A 38 11.33 40.20 -48.95
N GLY A 39 10.94 39.33 -48.04
CA GLY A 39 10.94 37.88 -48.20
C GLY A 39 10.20 37.24 -47.03
N ASP A 40 9.26 36.37 -47.33
CA ASP A 40 8.40 35.67 -46.37
C ASP A 40 9.22 34.84 -45.38
N GLU A 41 9.23 35.22 -44.09
CA GLU A 41 9.66 34.33 -43.01
C GLU A 41 8.68 34.44 -41.84
N GLN A 42 7.95 33.36 -41.61
CA GLN A 42 7.15 33.17 -40.40
C GLN A 42 8.07 33.19 -39.17
N PRO A 43 7.63 33.74 -38.01
CA PRO A 43 8.45 33.69 -36.81
C PRO A 43 8.55 32.24 -36.32
N VAL A 44 9.72 31.61 -36.52
CA VAL A 44 10.07 30.34 -35.90
C VAL A 44 10.15 30.60 -34.40
N THR A 45 9.05 30.31 -33.72
CA THR A 45 8.98 30.34 -32.26
C THR A 45 9.67 29.06 -31.78
N LEU A 46 10.96 29.14 -31.44
CA LEU A 46 11.66 28.05 -30.76
C LEU A 46 11.17 27.96 -29.31
N THR A 47 9.95 27.47 -29.12
CA THR A 47 9.58 26.85 -27.86
C THR A 47 10.30 25.50 -27.79
N PRO A 48 11.10 25.21 -26.75
CA PRO A 48 11.40 23.83 -26.45
C PRO A 48 10.09 23.23 -25.91
N THR A 49 9.24 22.74 -26.81
CA THR A 49 8.23 21.76 -26.45
C THR A 49 8.98 20.48 -26.12
N VAL A 50 9.52 20.41 -24.90
CA VAL A 50 9.81 19.10 -24.31
C VAL A 50 8.45 18.41 -24.26
N GLU A 51 8.27 17.46 -25.15
CA GLU A 51 7.06 16.70 -25.37
C GLU A 51 6.78 15.84 -24.11
N TYR A 52 6.10 16.44 -23.12
CA TYR A 52 5.59 15.72 -21.94
C TYR A 52 4.50 14.69 -22.33
N GLU A 53 4.06 14.72 -23.59
CA GLU A 53 3.14 13.76 -24.22
C GLU A 53 3.63 12.30 -24.07
N SER A 54 4.94 12.08 -23.97
CA SER A 54 5.56 10.75 -23.92
C SER A 54 5.35 9.95 -22.62
N LEU A 55 4.71 10.53 -21.59
CA LEU A 55 4.35 9.81 -20.35
C LEU A 55 2.87 9.41 -20.28
N ARG A 56 2.09 9.68 -21.32
CA ARG A 56 0.69 9.29 -21.38
C ARG A 56 0.60 7.81 -21.75
N ASP A 57 0.72 6.99 -20.72
CA ASP A 57 0.51 5.55 -20.80
C ASP A 57 -0.90 5.24 -21.33
N ASP A 58 -0.96 4.79 -22.59
CA ASP A 58 -2.17 4.40 -23.32
C ASP A 58 -2.83 3.13 -22.74
N LYS A 59 -2.14 2.43 -21.83
CA LYS A 59 -2.66 1.19 -21.27
C LYS A 59 -3.70 1.47 -20.18
N SER A 60 -4.77 0.67 -20.22
CA SER A 60 -5.85 0.75 -19.23
C SER A 60 -5.34 0.52 -17.80
N THR A 61 -5.97 1.15 -16.82
CA THR A 61 -5.67 0.89 -15.39
C THR A 61 -5.78 -0.60 -15.04
N PHE A 62 -6.70 -1.32 -15.68
CA PHE A 62 -6.88 -2.75 -15.50
C PHE A 62 -5.68 -3.59 -15.96
N TYR A 63 -4.99 -3.14 -17.02
CA TYR A 63 -3.74 -3.78 -17.46
C TYR A 63 -2.70 -3.80 -16.34
N TYR A 64 -2.54 -2.71 -15.60
CA TYR A 64 -1.57 -2.64 -14.50
C TYR A 64 -1.95 -3.51 -13.32
N TYR A 65 -3.23 -3.59 -12.98
CA TYR A 65 -3.69 -4.54 -11.96
C TYR A 65 -3.36 -5.99 -12.33
N LYS A 66 -3.66 -6.38 -13.57
CA LYS A 66 -3.30 -7.71 -14.10
C LYS A 66 -1.79 -7.93 -14.11
N LYS A 67 -1.02 -6.92 -14.53
CA LYS A 67 0.45 -6.95 -14.55
C LYS A 67 1.00 -7.17 -13.15
N THR A 68 0.58 -6.40 -12.15
CA THR A 68 1.00 -6.56 -10.75
C THR A 68 0.63 -7.94 -10.22
N LEU A 69 -0.60 -8.39 -10.45
CA LEU A 69 -1.06 -9.72 -10.03
C LEU A 69 -0.20 -10.83 -10.63
N LEU A 70 0.02 -10.81 -11.94
CA LEU A 70 0.78 -11.87 -12.62
C LEU A 70 2.25 -11.87 -12.19
N ILE A 71 2.89 -10.69 -12.13
CA ILE A 71 4.30 -10.59 -11.71
C ILE A 71 4.46 -11.07 -10.27
N SER A 72 3.57 -10.67 -9.36
CA SER A 72 3.63 -11.10 -7.96
C SER A 72 3.38 -12.60 -7.79
N LEU A 73 2.46 -13.20 -8.56
CA LEU A 73 2.26 -14.65 -8.56
C LEU A 73 3.47 -15.41 -9.08
N ILE A 74 4.07 -14.96 -10.19
CA ILE A 74 5.28 -15.57 -10.73
C ILE A 74 6.44 -15.43 -9.73
N LEU A 75 6.62 -14.24 -9.14
CA LEU A 75 7.71 -13.99 -8.21
C LEU A 75 7.56 -14.83 -6.93
N SER A 76 6.36 -14.88 -6.35
CA SER A 76 6.08 -15.74 -5.19
C SER A 76 6.26 -17.22 -5.52
N PHE A 77 5.85 -17.67 -6.71
CA PHE A 77 6.14 -19.03 -7.18
C PHE A 77 7.64 -19.29 -7.25
N LEU A 78 8.42 -18.41 -7.87
CA LEU A 78 9.87 -18.57 -7.99
C LEU A 78 10.59 -18.57 -6.65
N ILE A 79 10.07 -17.84 -5.66
CA ILE A 79 10.62 -17.81 -4.29
C ILE A 79 10.27 -19.10 -3.54
N LEU A 80 9.03 -19.57 -3.60
CA LEU A 80 8.54 -20.68 -2.77
C LEU A 80 8.76 -22.07 -3.41
N ALA A 81 8.72 -22.16 -4.73
CA ALA A 81 8.82 -23.44 -5.45
C ALA A 81 10.12 -24.21 -5.15
N PRO A 82 11.31 -23.58 -5.07
CA PRO A 82 12.53 -24.30 -4.70
C PRO A 82 12.42 -25.03 -3.35
N PHE A 83 11.78 -24.42 -2.36
CA PHE A 83 11.59 -25.04 -1.04
C PHE A 83 10.64 -26.24 -1.11
N VAL A 84 9.53 -26.11 -1.84
CA VAL A 84 8.57 -27.20 -2.04
C VAL A 84 9.18 -28.34 -2.85
N ILE A 85 9.95 -28.05 -3.90
CA ILE A 85 10.60 -29.06 -4.76
C ILE A 85 11.66 -29.81 -3.98
N VAL A 86 12.51 -29.11 -3.21
CA VAL A 86 13.54 -29.75 -2.38
C VAL A 86 12.89 -30.70 -1.38
N GLU A 87 11.80 -30.28 -0.75
CA GLU A 87 11.08 -31.12 0.19
C GLU A 87 10.43 -32.32 -0.50
N TRP A 88 9.80 -32.10 -1.66
CA TRP A 88 9.22 -33.17 -2.47
C TRP A 88 10.24 -34.26 -2.85
N ILE A 89 11.46 -33.87 -3.21
CA ILE A 89 12.55 -34.81 -3.52
C ILE A 89 12.99 -35.59 -2.27
N LYS A 90 12.99 -34.97 -1.09
CA LYS A 90 13.46 -35.59 0.16
C LYS A 90 12.45 -36.54 0.79
N THR A 91 11.18 -36.15 0.84
CA THR A 91 10.14 -36.87 1.59
C THR A 91 9.05 -37.46 0.71
N GLY A 92 9.07 -37.20 -0.59
CA GLY A 92 8.03 -37.64 -1.52
C GLY A 92 6.73 -36.82 -1.43
N SER A 93 6.66 -35.82 -0.55
CA SER A 93 5.49 -34.96 -0.34
C SER A 93 5.77 -33.50 -0.72
N PRO A 94 4.99 -32.87 -1.60
CA PRO A 94 5.20 -31.48 -2.02
C PRO A 94 4.65 -30.49 -0.98
N VAL A 95 5.25 -30.47 0.21
CA VAL A 95 4.88 -29.57 1.31
C VAL A 95 5.87 -28.43 1.47
N PHE A 96 5.39 -27.29 1.95
CA PHE A 96 6.25 -26.14 2.27
C PHE A 96 6.64 -26.17 3.74
N LEU A 97 7.93 -26.38 4.02
CA LEU A 97 8.51 -26.37 5.36
C LEU A 97 9.48 -25.20 5.49
N TYR A 98 9.47 -24.54 6.65
CA TYR A 98 10.36 -23.42 6.97
C TYR A 98 11.37 -23.74 8.09
N TYR A 99 11.03 -24.67 9.00
CA TYR A 99 11.74 -25.02 10.26
C TYR A 99 11.17 -24.31 11.50
N GLY A 100 11.40 -24.90 12.69
CA GLY A 100 10.90 -24.40 13.97
C GLY A 100 9.39 -24.58 14.16
N ASP A 101 8.79 -23.68 14.96
CA ASP A 101 7.37 -23.71 15.34
C ASP A 101 6.42 -23.71 14.14
N TYR A 102 6.84 -23.16 13.01
CA TYR A 102 6.04 -23.21 11.79
C TYR A 102 5.69 -24.66 11.38
N ASN A 103 6.67 -25.57 11.40
CA ASN A 103 6.43 -26.93 10.96
C ASN A 103 5.60 -27.73 11.97
N VAL A 104 5.86 -27.54 13.27
CA VAL A 104 5.31 -28.39 14.34
C VAL A 104 4.05 -27.82 15.01
N GLN A 105 3.79 -26.51 14.86
CA GLN A 105 2.62 -25.86 15.44
C GLN A 105 1.73 -25.23 14.36
N GLN A 106 2.29 -24.43 13.44
CA GLN A 106 1.47 -23.67 12.49
C GLN A 106 0.69 -24.57 11.51
N ILE A 107 1.35 -25.56 10.92
CA ILE A 107 0.72 -26.47 9.95
C ILE A 107 -0.38 -27.32 10.62
N PRO A 108 -0.09 -28.05 11.73
CA PRO A 108 -1.12 -28.82 12.42
C PRO A 108 -2.26 -27.94 12.97
N PHE A 109 -1.96 -26.72 13.41
CA PHE A 109 -2.97 -25.78 13.89
C PHE A 109 -3.98 -25.41 12.78
N TYR A 110 -3.50 -25.13 11.57
CA TYR A 110 -4.37 -24.83 10.43
C TYR A 110 -5.17 -26.05 9.99
N GLU A 111 -4.56 -27.23 9.94
CA GLU A 111 -5.28 -28.49 9.68
C GLU A 111 -6.40 -28.71 10.71
N HIS A 112 -6.08 -28.56 11.99
CA HIS A 112 -7.04 -28.71 13.07
C HIS A 112 -8.20 -27.72 12.97
N CYS A 113 -7.92 -26.45 12.67
CA CYS A 113 -8.95 -25.44 12.52
C CYS A 113 -9.85 -25.69 11.30
N VAL A 114 -9.30 -26.14 10.17
CA VAL A 114 -10.11 -26.56 9.01
C VAL A 114 -11.01 -27.74 9.39
N ARG A 115 -10.48 -28.74 10.10
CA ARG A 115 -11.25 -29.90 10.58
C ARG A 115 -12.40 -29.48 11.49
N MET A 116 -12.15 -28.58 12.44
CA MET A 116 -13.17 -28.05 13.35
C MET A 116 -14.30 -27.34 12.60
N VAL A 117 -13.97 -26.55 11.55
CA VAL A 117 -14.98 -25.92 10.68
C VAL A 117 -15.81 -26.96 9.94
N HIS A 118 -15.18 -28.01 9.40
CA HIS A 118 -15.89 -29.09 8.69
C HIS A 118 -16.80 -29.91 9.61
N GLU A 119 -16.38 -30.15 10.83
CA GLU A 119 -17.15 -30.87 11.85
C GLU A 119 -18.24 -29.99 12.49
N GLY A 120 -18.24 -28.68 12.19
CA GLY A 120 -19.17 -27.70 12.78
C GLY A 120 -18.89 -27.41 14.27
N ASN A 121 -17.71 -27.76 14.76
CA ASN A 121 -17.33 -27.56 16.15
C ASN A 121 -16.78 -26.15 16.39
N PHE A 122 -17.68 -25.16 16.50
CA PHE A 122 -17.33 -23.77 16.79
C PHE A 122 -17.32 -23.42 18.28
N GLY A 123 -17.52 -24.41 19.15
CA GLY A 123 -17.65 -24.22 20.59
C GLY A 123 -16.31 -24.31 21.31
N TRP A 124 -16.06 -25.48 21.90
CA TRP A 124 -14.91 -25.76 22.73
C TRP A 124 -14.01 -26.79 22.06
N ASP A 125 -12.73 -26.46 21.95
CA ASP A 125 -11.69 -27.38 21.53
C ASP A 125 -11.02 -28.00 22.75
N TRP A 126 -11.00 -29.33 22.82
CA TRP A 126 -10.29 -30.08 23.85
C TRP A 126 -8.86 -30.45 23.45
N LEU A 127 -8.48 -30.23 22.19
CA LEU A 127 -7.18 -30.61 21.64
C LEU A 127 -6.12 -29.50 21.77
N THR A 128 -6.54 -28.28 22.11
CA THR A 128 -5.65 -27.15 22.36
C THR A 128 -5.49 -26.90 23.86
N ASP A 129 -4.25 -27.07 24.35
CA ASP A 129 -3.86 -26.82 25.74
C ASP A 129 -4.76 -27.57 26.76
N LEU A 130 -5.27 -26.91 27.81
CA LEU A 130 -6.24 -27.46 28.75
C LEU A 130 -7.70 -27.35 28.26
N GLY A 131 -7.88 -26.87 27.03
CA GLY A 131 -9.14 -26.57 26.39
C GLY A 131 -9.25 -25.09 26.02
N SER A 132 -9.85 -24.82 24.86
CA SER A 132 -9.91 -23.47 24.30
C SER A 132 -11.24 -23.17 23.62
N ASN A 133 -11.69 -21.92 23.65
CA ASN A 133 -12.86 -21.52 22.88
C ASN A 133 -12.46 -21.21 21.44
N PHE A 134 -13.06 -21.90 20.46
CA PHE A 134 -12.69 -21.77 19.05
C PHE A 134 -12.79 -20.31 18.55
N ILE A 135 -13.90 -19.63 18.85
CA ILE A 135 -14.16 -18.26 18.39
C ILE A 135 -13.22 -17.26 19.08
N GLY A 136 -13.20 -17.28 20.41
CA GLY A 136 -12.41 -16.34 21.21
C GLY A 136 -10.92 -16.50 20.96
N SER A 137 -10.41 -17.74 21.02
CA SER A 137 -8.98 -18.00 20.96
C SER A 137 -8.42 -17.95 19.55
N TYR A 138 -9.16 -18.40 18.52
CA TYR A 138 -8.63 -18.49 17.16
C TYR A 138 -8.98 -17.30 16.27
N SER A 139 -9.84 -16.38 16.74
CA SER A 139 -10.15 -15.13 16.03
C SER A 139 -8.92 -14.30 15.71
N TYR A 140 -7.95 -14.26 16.62
CA TYR A 140 -6.65 -13.60 16.41
C TYR A 140 -5.87 -14.18 15.23
N TYR A 141 -6.00 -15.48 14.98
CA TYR A 141 -5.14 -16.20 14.04
C TYR A 141 -5.73 -16.33 12.64
N LEU A 142 -7.04 -16.61 12.53
CA LEU A 142 -7.57 -17.08 11.25
C LEU A 142 -9.05 -16.80 10.96
N LEU A 143 -9.91 -16.56 11.96
CA LEU A 143 -11.36 -16.48 11.67
C LEU A 143 -11.75 -15.27 10.81
N GLY A 144 -11.02 -14.17 10.93
CA GLY A 144 -11.19 -13.03 10.03
C GLY A 144 -10.54 -13.19 8.67
N SER A 145 -9.63 -14.17 8.49
CA SER A 145 -8.81 -14.30 7.30
C SER A 145 -9.59 -14.88 6.12
N PRO A 146 -9.72 -14.17 4.99
CA PRO A 146 -10.35 -14.74 3.79
C PRO A 146 -9.53 -15.91 3.23
N PHE A 147 -8.23 -15.96 3.50
CA PHE A 147 -7.36 -17.04 3.06
C PHE A 147 -7.59 -18.33 3.85
N PHE A 148 -7.89 -18.23 5.15
CA PHE A 148 -8.30 -19.38 5.95
C PHE A 148 -9.61 -19.98 5.43
N TRP A 149 -10.61 -19.14 5.14
CA TRP A 149 -11.88 -19.61 4.57
C TRP A 149 -11.70 -20.23 3.18
N LEU A 150 -10.73 -19.74 2.40
CA LEU A 150 -10.34 -20.39 1.15
C LEU A 150 -9.75 -21.78 1.38
N MET A 151 -8.93 -21.98 2.42
CA MET A 151 -8.42 -23.30 2.79
C MET A 151 -9.55 -24.26 3.20
N CYS A 152 -10.60 -23.75 3.85
CA CYS A 152 -11.76 -24.56 4.27
C CYS A 152 -12.56 -25.15 3.09
N LEU A 153 -12.34 -24.70 1.85
CA LEU A 153 -12.94 -25.32 0.66
C LEU A 153 -12.35 -26.70 0.33
N PHE A 154 -11.22 -27.05 0.95
CA PHE A 154 -10.50 -28.30 0.74
C PHE A 154 -10.49 -29.14 2.02
N PRO A 155 -10.28 -30.47 1.93
CA PRO A 155 -10.15 -31.33 3.09
C PRO A 155 -9.06 -30.86 4.06
N ALA A 156 -9.25 -31.06 5.37
CA ALA A 156 -8.28 -30.66 6.39
C ALA A 156 -6.87 -31.24 6.13
N SER A 157 -6.78 -32.49 5.66
CA SER A 157 -5.52 -33.14 5.30
C SER A 157 -4.75 -32.45 4.18
N TRP A 158 -5.38 -31.53 3.45
CA TRP A 158 -4.72 -30.75 2.40
C TRP A 158 -3.99 -29.52 2.94
N ALA A 159 -4.20 -29.13 4.21
CA ALA A 159 -3.62 -27.93 4.80
C ALA A 159 -2.08 -27.82 4.62
N PRO A 160 -1.27 -28.90 4.81
CA PRO A 160 0.17 -28.83 4.58
C PRO A 160 0.56 -28.45 3.15
N TYR A 161 -0.21 -28.92 2.15
CA TYR A 161 0.03 -28.65 0.74
C TYR A 161 -0.48 -27.26 0.32
N LEU A 162 -1.50 -26.76 1.01
CA LEU A 162 -2.11 -25.45 0.73
C LEU A 162 -1.31 -24.28 1.28
N MET A 163 -0.38 -24.51 2.20
CA MET A 163 0.43 -23.42 2.80
C MET A 163 1.13 -22.56 1.75
N ALA A 164 1.95 -23.14 0.86
CA ALA A 164 2.64 -22.38 -0.18
C ALA A 164 1.68 -21.66 -1.15
N PRO A 165 0.68 -22.33 -1.75
CA PRO A 165 -0.33 -21.66 -2.60
C PRO A 165 -1.03 -20.48 -1.90
N ILE A 166 -1.37 -20.63 -0.62
CA ILE A 166 -2.00 -19.57 0.16
C ILE A 166 -1.03 -18.39 0.37
N TYR A 167 0.24 -18.63 0.68
CA TYR A 167 1.23 -17.55 0.72
C TYR A 167 1.34 -16.80 -0.61
N MET A 168 1.37 -17.52 -1.74
CA MET A 168 1.39 -16.89 -3.06
C MET A 168 0.20 -15.94 -3.25
N LEU A 169 -0.99 -16.36 -2.83
CA LEU A 169 -2.19 -15.51 -2.86
C LEU A 169 -2.10 -14.33 -1.90
N LYS A 170 -1.53 -14.50 -0.70
CA LYS A 170 -1.31 -13.41 0.26
C LYS A 170 -0.36 -12.36 -0.32
N PHE A 171 0.80 -12.77 -0.85
CA PHE A 171 1.75 -11.87 -1.51
C PHE A 171 1.13 -11.14 -2.71
N ALA A 172 0.38 -11.86 -3.53
CA ALA A 172 -0.28 -11.27 -4.69
C ALA A 172 -1.36 -10.26 -4.29
N THR A 173 -2.13 -10.56 -3.26
CA THR A 173 -3.13 -9.64 -2.69
C THR A 173 -2.46 -8.39 -2.12
N ALA A 174 -1.39 -8.55 -1.35
CA ALA A 174 -0.61 -7.44 -0.82
C ALA A 174 -0.09 -6.53 -1.94
N ALA A 175 0.48 -7.10 -3.00
CA ALA A 175 0.99 -6.35 -4.14
C ALA A 175 -0.15 -5.60 -4.87
N VAL A 176 -1.29 -6.24 -5.11
CA VAL A 176 -2.42 -5.62 -5.82
C VAL A 176 -3.03 -4.46 -5.02
N ILE A 177 -3.23 -4.64 -3.72
CA ILE A 177 -3.80 -3.59 -2.86
C ILE A 177 -2.79 -2.46 -2.66
N ALA A 178 -1.50 -2.76 -2.47
CA ALA A 178 -0.45 -1.75 -2.41
C ALA A 178 -0.34 -0.95 -3.72
N TYR A 179 -0.46 -1.60 -4.88
CA TYR A 179 -0.53 -0.91 -6.16
C TYR A 179 -1.74 0.04 -6.24
N ALA A 180 -2.91 -0.40 -5.75
CA ALA A 180 -4.11 0.43 -5.71
C ALA A 180 -3.92 1.71 -4.87
N TYR A 181 -3.09 1.65 -3.84
CA TYR A 181 -2.71 2.79 -3.01
C TYR A 181 -1.65 3.66 -3.72
N LEU A 182 -0.52 3.08 -4.11
CA LEU A 182 0.63 3.82 -4.64
C LEU A 182 0.34 4.54 -5.96
N LYS A 183 -0.51 3.96 -6.83
CA LYS A 183 -0.89 4.59 -8.11
C LYS A 183 -1.56 5.97 -7.94
N ARG A 184 -2.05 6.30 -6.74
CA ARG A 184 -2.66 7.60 -6.42
C ARG A 184 -1.63 8.73 -6.32
N PHE A 185 -0.35 8.39 -6.11
CA PHE A 185 0.71 9.36 -5.81
C PHE A 185 1.77 9.47 -6.92
N VAL A 186 1.74 8.60 -7.92
CA VAL A 186 2.72 8.57 -9.01
C VAL A 186 2.06 8.82 -10.37
N LYS A 187 2.75 9.56 -11.24
CA LYS A 187 2.30 9.77 -12.62
C LYS A 187 2.52 8.53 -13.48
N ASN A 188 3.70 7.91 -13.38
CA ASN A 188 4.02 6.68 -14.10
C ASN A 188 3.58 5.46 -13.27
N LYS A 189 2.60 4.72 -13.80
CA LYS A 189 2.03 3.54 -13.13
C LYS A 189 3.03 2.39 -12.98
N ASP A 190 4.06 2.31 -13.82
CA ASP A 190 5.11 1.28 -13.66
C ASP A 190 5.89 1.47 -12.35
N TYR A 191 6.11 2.71 -11.90
CA TYR A 191 6.71 2.95 -10.58
C TYR A 191 5.81 2.51 -9.42
N ALA A 192 4.48 2.65 -9.57
CA ALA A 192 3.55 2.09 -8.59
C ALA A 192 3.61 0.55 -8.57
N VAL A 193 3.78 -0.10 -9.72
CA VAL A 193 3.97 -1.57 -9.78
C VAL A 193 5.24 -1.96 -9.03
N ILE A 194 6.36 -1.29 -9.30
CA ILE A 194 7.64 -1.57 -8.62
C ILE A 194 7.50 -1.36 -7.11
N GLY A 195 6.94 -0.22 -6.67
CA GLY A 195 6.73 0.06 -5.26
C GLY A 195 5.81 -0.96 -4.57
N ALA A 196 4.79 -1.43 -5.27
CA ALA A 196 3.89 -2.46 -4.75
C ALA A 196 4.57 -3.83 -4.59
N LEU A 197 5.46 -4.20 -5.52
CA LEU A 197 6.28 -5.40 -5.41
C LEU A 197 7.28 -5.28 -4.27
N LEU A 198 7.93 -4.12 -4.11
CA LEU A 198 8.85 -3.87 -2.98
C LEU A 198 8.13 -3.95 -1.63
N TYR A 199 6.88 -3.49 -1.56
CA TYR A 199 6.04 -3.64 -0.36
C TYR A 199 5.74 -5.10 -0.05
N ALA A 200 5.17 -5.83 -1.02
CA ALA A 200 4.74 -7.22 -0.84
C ALA A 200 5.92 -8.17 -0.57
N PHE A 201 7.05 -7.98 -1.26
CA PHE A 201 8.25 -8.80 -1.15
C PHE A 201 9.34 -8.14 -0.30
N SER A 202 8.95 -7.26 0.63
CA SER A 202 9.89 -6.64 1.57
C SER A 202 10.55 -7.70 2.46
N GLY A 203 11.77 -7.40 2.93
CA GLY A 203 12.48 -8.29 3.87
C GLY A 203 11.67 -8.59 5.13
N PHE A 204 10.86 -7.63 5.60
CA PHE A 204 9.92 -7.85 6.71
C PHE A 204 8.91 -8.96 6.40
N GLN A 205 8.29 -8.94 5.21
CA GLN A 205 7.33 -9.98 4.82
C GLN A 205 8.01 -11.35 4.67
N ILE A 206 9.14 -11.40 3.97
CA ILE A 206 9.85 -12.66 3.73
C ILE A 206 10.35 -13.27 5.04
N TYR A 207 10.90 -12.45 5.95
CA TYR A 207 11.36 -12.92 7.25
C TYR A 207 10.21 -13.46 8.09
N ASN A 208 9.09 -12.75 8.19
CA ASN A 208 7.95 -13.14 9.02
C ASN A 208 7.06 -14.21 8.38
N ILE A 209 7.53 -14.97 7.39
CA ILE A 209 6.72 -16.03 6.75
C ILE A 209 6.25 -17.06 7.77
N PHE A 210 7.03 -17.33 8.82
CA PHE A 210 6.66 -18.25 9.88
C PHE A 210 5.45 -17.78 10.72
N PHE A 211 5.11 -16.49 10.70
CA PHE A 211 3.89 -15.96 11.29
C PHE A 211 2.79 -15.78 10.23
N ASN A 212 2.13 -16.87 9.86
CA ASN A 212 1.16 -16.88 8.75
C ASN A 212 0.09 -15.78 8.88
N GLN A 213 -0.46 -15.59 10.10
CA GLN A 213 -1.53 -14.63 10.41
C GLN A 213 -1.14 -13.15 10.23
N PHE A 214 0.16 -12.82 10.22
CA PHE A 214 0.62 -11.44 10.03
C PHE A 214 0.62 -11.03 8.55
N HIS A 215 0.63 -11.99 7.64
CA HIS A 215 0.62 -11.71 6.20
C HIS A 215 -0.74 -11.20 5.74
N GLU A 216 -1.85 -11.60 6.36
CA GLU A 216 -3.17 -11.00 6.10
C GLU A 216 -3.18 -9.52 6.45
N VAL A 217 -2.65 -9.18 7.62
CA VAL A 217 -2.60 -7.80 8.14
C VAL A 217 -1.86 -6.91 7.15
N VAL A 218 -0.70 -7.35 6.67
CA VAL A 218 0.07 -6.58 5.69
C VAL A 218 -0.59 -6.57 4.33
N ALA A 219 -1.24 -7.65 3.90
CA ALA A 219 -1.94 -7.67 2.62
C ALA A 219 -3.07 -6.63 2.56
N PHE A 220 -3.84 -6.49 3.64
CA PHE A 220 -4.99 -5.59 3.71
C PHE A 220 -4.67 -4.19 4.26
N PHE A 221 -3.46 -3.96 4.80
CA PHE A 221 -3.09 -2.66 5.34
C PHE A 221 -3.19 -1.50 4.33
N PRO A 222 -2.75 -1.62 3.06
CA PRO A 222 -2.89 -0.50 2.12
C PRO A 222 -4.36 -0.19 1.80
N LEU A 223 -5.29 -1.13 2.03
CA LEU A 223 -6.73 -0.86 1.95
C LEU A 223 -7.19 0.13 3.04
N LEU A 224 -6.62 0.04 4.24
CA LEU A 224 -6.88 0.99 5.33
C LEU A 224 -6.40 2.40 4.93
N LEU A 225 -5.21 2.50 4.34
CA LEU A 225 -4.68 3.77 3.85
C LEU A 225 -5.56 4.34 2.72
N ILE A 226 -6.01 3.51 1.78
CA ILE A 226 -6.97 3.91 0.75
C ILE A 226 -8.27 4.42 1.37
N GLY A 227 -8.82 3.71 2.36
CA GLY A 227 -10.03 4.15 3.07
C GLY A 227 -9.84 5.51 3.72
N MET A 228 -8.66 5.76 4.31
CA MET A 228 -8.32 7.06 4.89
C MET A 228 -8.24 8.16 3.84
N GLU A 229 -7.62 7.90 2.69
CA GLU A 229 -7.60 8.84 1.56
C GLU A 229 -9.00 9.23 1.10
N GLU A 230 -9.89 8.25 0.98
CA GLU A 230 -11.27 8.47 0.54
C GLU A 230 -12.07 9.25 1.58
N LEU A 231 -11.79 9.06 2.88
CA LEU A 231 -12.36 9.88 3.94
C LEU A 231 -11.87 11.32 3.86
N VAL A 232 -10.56 11.55 3.77
CA VAL A 232 -9.96 12.89 3.86
C VAL A 232 -10.22 13.71 2.60
N GLN A 233 -10.02 13.12 1.42
CA GLN A 233 -10.12 13.84 0.15
C GLN A 233 -11.56 13.90 -0.39
N ASN A 234 -12.31 12.81 -0.25
CA ASN A 234 -13.63 12.66 -0.89
C ASN A 234 -14.79 12.64 0.13
N ASN A 235 -14.52 12.79 1.43
CA ASN A 235 -15.50 12.73 2.52
C ASN A 235 -16.34 11.43 2.52
N ARG A 236 -15.79 10.31 2.02
CA ARG A 236 -16.47 9.02 1.92
C ARG A 236 -16.28 8.18 3.18
N ARG A 237 -17.09 8.49 4.20
CA ARG A 237 -17.03 7.82 5.53
C ARG A 237 -17.24 6.30 5.47
N GLY A 238 -18.13 5.82 4.59
CA GLY A 238 -18.44 4.39 4.49
C GLY A 238 -17.27 3.52 4.05
N GLN A 239 -16.43 4.01 3.13
CA GLN A 239 -15.27 3.26 2.64
C GLN A 239 -14.20 3.11 3.73
N PHE A 240 -13.99 4.16 4.52
CA PHE A 240 -13.09 4.10 5.66
C PHE A 240 -13.60 3.16 6.75
N ALA A 241 -14.89 3.24 7.10
CA ALA A 241 -15.48 2.34 8.09
C ALA A 241 -15.36 0.86 7.67
N LEU A 242 -15.58 0.56 6.39
CA LEU A 242 -15.39 -0.78 5.86
C LEU A 242 -13.92 -1.23 5.92
N ALA A 243 -12.98 -0.37 5.54
CA ALA A 243 -11.56 -0.69 5.59
C ALA A 243 -11.04 -0.94 7.02
N VAL A 244 -11.56 -0.17 8.00
CA VAL A 244 -11.34 -0.36 9.43
C VAL A 244 -11.90 -1.70 9.89
N ALA A 245 -13.15 -2.02 9.55
CA ALA A 245 -13.78 -3.28 9.93
C ALA A 245 -12.99 -4.49 9.38
N ILE A 246 -12.62 -4.46 8.10
CA ILE A 246 -11.84 -5.52 7.45
C ILE A 246 -10.51 -5.73 8.18
N ASN A 247 -9.73 -4.67 8.42
CA ASN A 247 -8.41 -4.79 9.06
C ASN A 247 -8.51 -5.24 10.53
N CYS A 248 -9.50 -4.71 11.27
CA CYS A 248 -9.76 -5.12 12.66
C CYS A 248 -10.13 -6.61 12.75
N MET A 249 -10.94 -7.10 11.80
CA MET A 249 -11.32 -8.52 11.74
C MET A 249 -10.12 -9.42 11.41
N MET A 250 -9.19 -8.99 10.56
CA MET A 250 -8.00 -9.81 10.23
C MET A 250 -7.18 -10.13 11.46
N ASN A 251 -6.85 -9.10 12.26
CA ASN A 251 -6.11 -9.25 13.51
C ASN A 251 -6.25 -7.98 14.36
N TYR A 252 -7.00 -8.07 15.45
CA TYR A 252 -7.29 -6.92 16.31
C TYR A 252 -6.04 -6.38 17.04
N PHE A 253 -5.02 -7.21 17.28
CA PHE A 253 -3.80 -6.81 17.96
C PHE A 253 -2.91 -5.95 17.07
N MET A 254 -2.61 -6.42 15.86
CA MET A 254 -1.83 -5.65 14.88
C MET A 254 -2.61 -4.43 14.37
N PHE A 255 -3.95 -4.50 14.35
CA PHE A 255 -4.80 -3.36 14.01
C PHE A 255 -4.52 -2.14 14.92
N ALA A 256 -4.24 -2.32 16.21
CA ALA A 256 -3.87 -1.22 17.09
C ALA A 256 -2.60 -0.48 16.59
N GLY A 257 -1.59 -1.21 16.11
CA GLY A 257 -0.40 -0.64 15.49
C GLY A 257 -0.70 0.09 14.18
N GLN A 258 -1.60 -0.46 13.35
CA GLN A 258 -2.06 0.20 12.14
C GLN A 258 -2.80 1.52 12.43
N VAL A 259 -3.61 1.56 13.50
CA VAL A 259 -4.29 2.79 13.94
C VAL A 259 -3.28 3.85 14.38
N ALA A 260 -2.27 3.47 15.16
CA ALA A 260 -1.19 4.39 15.54
C ALA A 260 -0.47 4.96 14.32
N PHE A 261 -0.14 4.11 13.33
CA PHE A 261 0.41 4.56 12.05
C PHE A 261 -0.54 5.52 11.33
N CYS A 262 -1.82 5.19 11.26
CA CYS A 262 -2.85 6.00 10.61
C CYS A 262 -2.98 7.40 11.23
N ILE A 263 -2.90 7.52 12.55
CA ILE A 263 -2.89 8.80 13.26
C ILE A 263 -1.65 9.61 12.87
N MET A 264 -0.47 9.01 12.92
CA MET A 264 0.77 9.69 12.50
C MET A 264 0.70 10.11 11.03
N TYR A 265 0.26 9.22 10.15
CA TYR A 265 0.08 9.49 8.74
C TYR A 265 -0.86 10.67 8.50
N PHE A 266 -2.00 10.73 9.20
CA PHE A 266 -2.93 11.85 9.12
C PHE A 266 -2.32 13.19 9.58
N MET A 267 -1.45 13.17 10.61
CA MET A 267 -0.81 14.39 11.12
C MET A 267 0.25 14.98 10.17
N PHE A 268 0.96 14.13 9.42
CA PHE A 268 2.05 14.53 8.53
C PHE A 268 1.66 14.61 7.05
N ARG A 269 0.41 14.29 6.73
CA ARG A 269 -0.15 14.37 5.39
C ARG A 269 -0.47 15.81 5.01
#